data_AF-A0A382RFV3-F1
#
_entry.id   AF-A0A382RFV3-F1
#
_cell.length_a   1.000
_cell.length_b   1.000
_cell.length_c   1.000
_cell.angle_alpha   90.00
_cell.angle_beta   90.00
_cell.angle_gamma   90.00
#
_symmetry.space_group_name_H-M   'P 1'
#
loop_
_entity.id
_entity.type
_entity.pdbx_description
1 polymer ?
#
loop_
_entity_poly.entity_id
_entity_poly.type
_entity_poly.pdbx_seq_one_letter_code
_entity_poly.pdbx_strand_id
1 'polypeptide(L)'
;MIYHIVFPNLSFPIVIFGSEEMISILDFILVGTLAISAVVGFFRGFVSEILSLLVWVIAFWATFSFDDNLGNYFLSSIESEASQIWLSRLMIIAIVLIIGGIINKLLSKIVSWNFTGNLLFGTLFGFFRGLVFIAITILILEDTRLYSEPWVQDAILLEYAENITDFVTNLFLDYYEPVETIMFEKEI
;
A
#
# COMPACT_ATOMS: atom_id res chain seq x y z
N MET A 1 31.51 8.88 -4.73
CA MET A 1 30.74 9.31 -5.91
C MET A 1 29.55 8.39 -6.02
N ILE A 2 28.45 8.73 -5.34
CA ILE A 2 27.22 7.92 -5.34
C ILE A 2 26.54 8.19 -6.67
N TYR A 3 26.27 7.15 -7.45
CA TYR A 3 25.52 7.28 -8.70
C TYR A 3 24.13 7.82 -8.35
N HIS A 4 23.87 9.10 -8.66
CA HIS A 4 22.50 9.56 -8.82
C HIS A 4 21.95 8.80 -10.01
N ILE A 5 21.14 7.77 -9.74
CA ILE A 5 20.34 7.13 -10.78
C ILE A 5 19.28 8.17 -11.12
N VAL A 6 19.59 9.02 -12.11
CA VAL A 6 18.60 9.92 -12.69
C VAL A 6 17.62 9.03 -13.41
N PHE A 7 16.46 8.80 -12.82
CA PHE A 7 15.38 8.12 -13.51
C PHE A 7 14.94 9.04 -14.66
N PRO A 8 14.82 8.52 -15.89
CA PRO A 8 14.28 9.33 -16.98
C PRO A 8 12.89 9.82 -16.57
N ASN A 9 12.50 11.02 -17.00
CA ASN A 9 11.12 11.46 -16.79
C ASN A 9 10.21 10.50 -17.57
N LEU A 10 9.51 9.63 -16.83
CA LEU A 10 8.58 8.62 -17.35
C LEU A 10 7.16 9.18 -17.37
N SER A 11 7.01 10.41 -17.86
CA SER A 11 5.73 11.02 -18.16
C SER A 11 5.42 10.90 -19.65
N PHE A 12 4.18 10.58 -19.96
CA PHE A 12 3.70 10.34 -21.30
C PHE A 12 2.65 11.40 -21.65
N PRO A 13 2.81 12.14 -22.77
CA PRO A 13 1.77 13.05 -23.24
C PRO A 13 0.59 12.22 -23.74
N ILE A 14 -0.58 12.42 -23.14
CA ILE A 14 -1.82 11.75 -23.52
C ILE A 14 -2.89 12.81 -23.74
N VAL A 15 -3.57 12.72 -24.89
CA VAL A 15 -4.67 13.62 -25.20
C VAL A 15 -5.93 13.08 -24.53
N ILE A 16 -6.35 13.72 -23.45
CA ILE A 16 -7.59 13.42 -22.73
C ILE A 16 -8.57 14.55 -23.00
N PHE A 17 -9.75 14.25 -23.56
CA PHE A 17 -10.79 15.25 -23.84
C PHE A 17 -10.34 16.50 -24.63
N GLY A 18 -9.26 16.40 -25.41
CA GLY A 18 -8.71 17.51 -26.19
C GLY A 18 -7.69 18.39 -25.46
N SER A 19 -7.37 18.11 -24.20
CA SER A 19 -6.17 18.63 -23.51
C SER A 19 -5.02 17.64 -23.64
N GLU A 20 -3.81 18.16 -23.85
CA GLU A 20 -2.58 17.38 -23.68
C GLU A 20 -2.24 17.36 -22.18
N GLU A 21 -2.38 16.20 -21.56
CA GLU A 21 -2.00 15.98 -20.17
C GLU A 21 -0.77 15.08 -20.10
N MET A 22 0.14 15.44 -19.20
CA MET A 22 1.33 14.63 -18.93
C MET A 22 0.97 13.63 -17.85
N ILE A 23 0.86 12.35 -18.22
CA ILE A 23 0.51 11.28 -17.29
C ILE A 23 1.79 10.57 -16.87
N SER A 24 2.03 10.49 -15.57
CA SER A 24 3.20 9.81 -15.04
C SER A 24 3.01 8.28 -15.01
N ILE A 25 4.11 7.54 -15.03
CA ILE A 25 4.12 6.10 -14.72
C ILE A 25 3.49 5.79 -13.36
N LEU A 26 3.59 6.69 -12.38
CA LEU A 26 2.94 6.51 -11.09
C LEU A 26 1.41 6.47 -11.24
N ASP A 27 0.82 7.31 -12.08
CA ASP A 27 -0.62 7.29 -12.35
C ASP A 27 -1.07 5.93 -12.89
N PHE A 28 -0.29 5.34 -13.80
CA PHE A 28 -0.54 3.99 -14.31
C PHE A 28 -0.44 2.92 -13.23
N ILE A 29 0.52 3.04 -12.31
CA ILE A 29 0.67 2.11 -11.18
C ILE A 29 -0.53 2.20 -10.25
N LEU A 30 -0.97 3.42 -9.90
CA LEU A 30 -2.08 3.67 -8.99
C LEU A 30 -3.40 3.15 -9.59
N VAL A 31 -3.72 3.55 -10.83
CA VAL A 31 -4.93 3.11 -11.55
C VAL A 31 -4.89 1.61 -11.80
N GLY A 32 -3.75 1.07 -12.22
CA GLY A 32 -3.57 -0.37 -12.45
C GLY A 32 -3.81 -1.18 -11.18
N THR A 33 -3.28 -0.71 -10.04
CA THR A 33 -3.47 -1.35 -8.73
C THR A 33 -4.94 -1.38 -8.34
N LEU A 34 -5.64 -0.25 -8.46
CA LEU A 34 -7.09 -0.18 -8.18
C LEU A 34 -7.89 -1.08 -9.11
N ALA A 35 -7.63 -1.01 -10.42
CA ALA A 35 -8.34 -1.80 -11.42
C ALA A 35 -8.14 -3.31 -11.20
N ILE A 36 -6.90 -3.76 -11.00
CA ILE A 36 -6.59 -5.17 -10.71
C ILE A 36 -7.28 -5.60 -9.43
N SER A 37 -7.22 -4.79 -8.36
CA SER A 37 -7.82 -5.14 -7.09
C SER A 37 -9.35 -5.28 -7.19
N ALA A 38 -10.01 -4.35 -7.89
CA ALA A 38 -11.45 -4.37 -8.15
C ALA A 38 -11.87 -5.57 -9.02
N VAL A 39 -11.11 -5.88 -10.07
CA VAL A 39 -11.36 -7.05 -10.94
C VAL A 39 -11.14 -8.36 -10.19
N VAL A 40 -10.11 -8.46 -9.37
CA VAL A 40 -9.89 -9.64 -8.52
C VAL A 40 -11.06 -9.82 -7.53
N GLY A 41 -11.53 -8.73 -6.92
CA GLY A 41 -12.67 -8.76 -6.01
C GLY A 41 -13.98 -9.17 -6.71
N PHE A 42 -14.17 -8.73 -7.95
CA PHE A 42 -15.26 -9.19 -8.82
C PHE A 42 -15.25 -10.72 -8.97
N PHE A 43 -14.09 -11.33 -9.27
CA PHE A 43 -14.02 -12.79 -9.48
C PHE A 43 -14.08 -13.62 -8.19
N ARG A 44 -13.62 -13.09 -7.05
CA ARG A 44 -13.58 -13.82 -5.77
C ARG A 44 -14.92 -13.86 -5.02
N GLY A 45 -15.78 -12.87 -5.25
CA GLY A 45 -17.05 -12.72 -4.54
C GLY A 45 -16.92 -12.08 -3.15
N PHE A 46 -18.05 -11.61 -2.62
CA PHE A 46 -18.21 -10.83 -1.40
C PHE A 46 -17.60 -11.47 -0.15
N VAL A 47 -17.90 -12.74 0.15
CA VAL A 47 -17.46 -13.37 1.41
C VAL A 47 -15.94 -13.45 1.46
N SER A 48 -15.32 -13.86 0.34
CA SER A 48 -13.87 -13.93 0.25
C SER A 48 -13.23 -12.55 0.32
N GLU A 49 -13.89 -11.53 -0.22
CA GLU A 49 -13.35 -10.17 -0.20
C GLU A 49 -13.49 -9.50 1.19
N ILE A 50 -14.59 -9.72 1.93
CA ILE A 50 -14.70 -9.27 3.33
C ILE A 50 -13.59 -9.88 4.17
N LEU A 51 -13.41 -11.21 4.08
CA LEU A 51 -12.37 -11.90 4.81
C LEU A 51 -10.99 -11.39 4.40
N SER A 52 -10.79 -11.08 3.12
CA SER A 52 -9.56 -10.44 2.65
C SER A 52 -9.36 -9.06 3.27
N LEU A 53 -10.37 -8.20 3.33
CA LEU A 53 -10.25 -6.89 3.97
C LEU A 53 -9.95 -7.00 5.46
N LEU A 54 -10.62 -7.92 6.17
CA LEU A 54 -10.34 -8.17 7.58
C LEU A 54 -8.88 -8.61 7.79
N VAL A 55 -8.36 -9.48 6.92
CA VAL A 55 -6.96 -9.89 6.95
C VAL A 55 -6.01 -8.72 6.72
N TRP A 56 -6.35 -7.80 5.80
CA TRP A 56 -5.57 -6.57 5.60
C TRP A 56 -5.59 -5.68 6.85
N VAL A 57 -6.77 -5.40 7.43
CA VAL A 57 -6.90 -4.63 8.68
C VAL A 57 -6.05 -5.23 9.81
N ILE A 58 -6.11 -6.55 9.98
CA ILE A 58 -5.30 -7.28 10.97
C ILE A 58 -3.80 -7.15 10.65
N ALA A 59 -3.41 -7.21 9.37
CA ALA A 59 -2.02 -7.07 8.94
C ALA A 59 -1.45 -5.68 9.27
N PHE A 60 -2.21 -4.60 9.01
CA PHE A 60 -1.80 -3.25 9.40
C PHE A 60 -1.71 -3.10 10.90
N TRP A 61 -2.74 -3.52 11.62
CA TRP A 61 -2.73 -3.46 13.08
C TRP A 61 -1.54 -4.23 13.67
N ALA A 62 -1.23 -5.42 13.14
CA ALA A 62 -0.07 -6.20 13.55
C ALA A 62 1.25 -5.49 13.22
N THR A 63 1.36 -4.88 12.04
CA THR A 63 2.56 -4.15 11.61
C THR A 63 2.97 -3.11 12.62
N PHE A 64 2.03 -2.29 13.08
CA PHE A 64 2.30 -1.24 14.06
C PHE A 64 2.39 -1.75 15.50
N SER A 65 1.69 -2.85 15.84
CA SER A 65 1.76 -3.44 17.19
C SER A 65 3.07 -4.20 17.45
N PHE A 66 3.74 -4.69 16.40
CA PHE A 66 4.92 -5.54 16.50
C PHE A 66 6.21 -4.92 15.96
N ASP A 67 6.17 -3.69 15.42
CA ASP A 67 7.32 -3.02 14.78
C ASP A 67 8.53 -2.90 15.73
N ASP A 68 8.29 -2.41 16.96
CA ASP A 68 9.34 -2.21 17.99
C ASP A 68 10.04 -3.51 18.40
N ASN A 69 9.31 -4.63 18.38
CA ASN A 69 9.83 -5.92 18.83
C ASN A 69 10.66 -6.63 17.75
N LEU A 70 10.36 -6.40 16.47
CA LEU A 70 11.00 -7.10 15.35
C LEU A 70 12.21 -6.35 14.76
N GLY A 71 12.24 -5.02 14.82
CA GLY A 71 13.42 -4.24 14.40
C GLY A 71 14.70 -4.69 15.12
N ASN A 72 14.58 -5.04 16.41
CA ASN A 72 15.69 -5.52 17.24
C ASN A 72 16.33 -6.84 16.75
N TYR A 73 15.58 -7.70 16.08
CA TYR A 73 16.11 -8.97 15.55
C TYR A 73 16.88 -8.79 14.22
N PHE A 74 16.62 -7.69 13.50
CA PHE A 74 17.25 -7.39 12.19
C PHE A 74 18.46 -6.43 12.28
N LEU A 75 18.76 -5.90 13.47
CA LEU A 75 19.87 -4.97 13.75
C LEU A 75 21.25 -5.42 13.25
N SER A 76 21.48 -6.70 12.97
CA SER A 76 22.80 -7.23 12.63
C SER A 76 23.13 -7.29 11.13
N SER A 77 22.17 -7.10 10.22
CA SER A 77 22.36 -7.44 8.80
C SER A 77 22.15 -6.30 7.79
N ILE A 78 21.66 -5.12 8.20
CA ILE A 78 21.30 -4.03 7.28
C ILE A 78 21.81 -2.69 7.82
N GLU A 79 22.44 -1.87 6.99
CA GLU A 79 23.14 -0.64 7.43
C GLU A 79 22.22 0.55 7.74
N SER A 80 20.98 0.58 7.26
CA SER A 80 20.06 1.72 7.42
C SER A 80 18.85 1.37 8.31
N GLU A 81 18.66 2.15 9.38
CA GLU A 81 17.53 1.98 10.33
C GLU A 81 16.16 2.01 9.63
N ALA A 82 15.94 2.96 8.72
CA ALA A 82 14.70 3.07 7.95
C ALA A 82 14.40 1.79 7.14
N SER A 83 15.42 1.21 6.50
CA SER A 83 15.25 -0.02 5.72
C SER A 83 14.97 -1.26 6.58
N GLN A 84 15.49 -1.30 7.83
CA GLN A 84 15.18 -2.37 8.78
C GLN A 84 13.72 -2.31 9.22
N ILE A 85 13.23 -1.12 9.55
CA ILE A 85 11.83 -0.87 9.94
C ILE A 85 10.90 -1.34 8.82
N TRP A 86 11.12 -0.89 7.59
CA TRP A 86 10.29 -1.30 6.45
C TRP A 86 10.35 -2.80 6.16
N LEU A 87 11.52 -3.42 6.28
CA LEU A 87 11.65 -4.86 6.08
C LEU A 87 10.87 -5.65 7.16
N SER A 88 10.95 -5.22 8.43
CA SER A 88 10.17 -5.76 9.53
C SER A 88 8.67 -5.66 9.23
N ARG A 89 8.20 -4.45 8.89
CA ARG A 89 6.80 -4.18 8.53
C ARG A 89 6.32 -5.07 7.38
N LEU A 90 7.06 -5.10 6.28
CA LEU A 90 6.73 -5.93 5.11
C LEU A 90 6.68 -7.41 5.45
N MET A 91 7.58 -7.89 6.32
CA MET A 91 7.58 -9.28 6.74
C MET A 91 6.35 -9.61 7.60
N ILE A 92 5.97 -8.74 8.54
CA ILE A 92 4.75 -8.89 9.35
C ILE A 92 3.53 -8.96 8.44
N ILE A 93 3.38 -7.99 7.53
CA ILE A 93 2.28 -7.96 6.56
C ILE A 93 2.26 -9.26 5.77
N ALA A 94 3.39 -9.67 5.18
CA ALA A 94 3.47 -10.89 4.38
C ALA A 94 3.03 -12.14 5.16
N ILE A 95 3.49 -12.31 6.41
CA ILE A 95 3.10 -13.44 7.26
C ILE A 95 1.59 -13.43 7.51
N VAL A 96 1.03 -12.30 7.93
CA VAL A 96 -0.41 -12.18 8.23
C VAL A 96 -1.25 -12.42 6.96
N LEU A 97 -0.84 -11.89 5.82
CA LEU A 97 -1.55 -12.09 4.54
C LEU A 97 -1.51 -13.55 4.07
N ILE A 98 -0.38 -14.25 4.25
CA ILE A 98 -0.28 -15.68 3.89
C ILE A 98 -1.22 -16.50 4.77
N ILE A 99 -1.15 -16.34 6.09
CA ILE A 99 -1.99 -17.07 7.05
C ILE A 99 -3.46 -16.74 6.81
N GLY A 100 -3.80 -15.45 6.75
CA GLY A 100 -5.14 -14.97 6.53
C GLY A 100 -5.71 -15.39 5.18
N GLY A 101 -4.89 -15.43 4.13
CA GLY A 101 -5.28 -15.91 2.80
C GLY A 101 -5.61 -17.41 2.78
N ILE A 102 -4.85 -18.23 3.51
CA ILE A 102 -5.16 -19.66 3.68
C ILE A 102 -6.49 -19.82 4.42
N ILE A 103 -6.67 -19.12 5.54
CA ILE A 103 -7.92 -19.14 6.33
C ILE A 103 -9.10 -18.70 5.46
N ASN A 104 -8.94 -17.60 4.73
CA ASN A 104 -9.95 -17.07 3.83
C ASN A 104 -10.36 -18.11 2.78
N LYS A 105 -9.40 -18.78 2.14
CA LYS A 105 -9.68 -19.83 1.14
C LYS A 105 -10.43 -21.02 1.74
N LEU A 106 -10.14 -21.39 2.99
CA LEU A 106 -10.84 -22.47 3.68
C LEU A 106 -12.27 -22.05 4.05
N LEU A 107 -12.45 -20.89 4.65
CA LEU A 107 -13.75 -20.36 5.07
C LEU A 107 -14.67 -20.07 3.88
N SER A 108 -14.14 -19.48 2.81
CA SER A 108 -14.89 -19.16 1.59
C SER A 108 -15.43 -20.40 0.88
N LYS A 109 -14.82 -21.58 1.08
CA LYS A 109 -15.35 -22.84 0.56
C LYS A 109 -16.50 -23.40 1.40
N ILE A 110 -16.50 -23.12 2.70
CA ILE A 110 -17.52 -23.61 3.64
C ILE A 110 -18.77 -22.74 3.56
N VAL A 111 -18.60 -21.43 3.35
CA VAL A 111 -19.69 -20.47 3.25
C VAL A 111 -20.21 -20.42 1.81
N SER A 112 -21.36 -21.06 1.56
CA SER A 112 -22.06 -21.02 0.27
C SER A 112 -23.14 -19.93 0.27
N TRP A 113 -22.73 -18.66 0.32
CA TRP A 113 -23.67 -17.54 0.26
C TRP A 113 -23.66 -16.89 -1.14
N ASN A 114 -24.58 -17.32 -1.99
CA ASN A 114 -24.79 -16.69 -3.30
C ASN A 114 -25.97 -15.71 -3.22
N PHE A 115 -25.66 -14.42 -3.16
CA PHE A 115 -26.64 -13.33 -3.28
C PHE A 115 -26.35 -12.50 -4.53
N THR A 116 -27.38 -11.89 -5.15
CA THR A 116 -27.27 -11.12 -6.40
C THR A 116 -26.23 -9.99 -6.35
N GLY A 117 -26.02 -9.37 -5.18
CA GLY A 117 -25.01 -8.33 -4.98
C GLY A 117 -23.59 -8.83 -4.70
N ASN A 118 -23.35 -10.15 -4.67
CA ASN A 118 -22.05 -10.76 -4.36
C ASN A 118 -20.92 -10.18 -5.23
N LEU A 119 -21.23 -9.90 -6.49
CA LEU A 119 -20.31 -9.34 -7.47
C LEU A 119 -20.00 -7.86 -7.21
N LEU A 120 -21.04 -7.06 -7.00
CA LEU A 120 -20.94 -5.63 -6.75
C LEU A 120 -20.17 -5.34 -5.46
N PHE A 121 -20.49 -6.07 -4.39
CA PHE A 121 -19.74 -5.95 -3.15
C PHE A 121 -18.31 -6.51 -3.31
N GLY A 122 -18.11 -7.62 -4.02
CA GLY A 122 -16.75 -8.08 -4.34
C GLY A 122 -15.89 -6.99 -5.00
N THR A 123 -16.43 -6.28 -5.99
CA THR A 123 -15.77 -5.14 -6.62
C THR A 123 -15.52 -3.98 -5.66
N LEU A 124 -16.52 -3.61 -4.86
CA LEU A 124 -16.41 -2.50 -3.90
C LEU A 124 -15.34 -2.76 -2.82
N PHE A 125 -15.33 -3.97 -2.26
CA PHE A 125 -14.34 -4.38 -1.27
C PHE A 125 -12.94 -4.50 -1.91
N GLY A 126 -12.85 -4.99 -3.15
CA GLY A 126 -11.62 -4.98 -3.94
C GLY A 126 -11.09 -3.56 -4.21
N PHE A 127 -11.98 -2.60 -4.43
CA PHE A 127 -11.61 -1.19 -4.56
C PHE A 127 -11.01 -0.64 -3.26
N PHE A 128 -11.66 -0.85 -2.11
CA PHE A 128 -11.11 -0.44 -0.81
C PHE A 128 -9.74 -1.06 -0.53
N ARG A 129 -9.55 -2.35 -0.86
CA ARG A 129 -8.24 -3.01 -0.78
C ARG A 129 -7.20 -2.33 -1.68
N GLY A 130 -7.60 -1.89 -2.87
CA GLY A 130 -6.73 -1.14 -3.78
C GLY A 130 -6.29 0.20 -3.20
N LEU A 131 -7.18 0.94 -2.52
CA LEU A 131 -6.82 2.18 -1.82
C LEU A 131 -5.76 1.94 -0.74
N VAL A 132 -5.89 0.82 -0.02
CA VAL A 132 -4.91 0.42 1.00
C VAL A 132 -3.53 0.11 0.38
N PHE A 133 -3.48 -0.53 -0.79
CA PHE A 133 -2.22 -0.70 -1.53
C PHE A 133 -1.61 0.61 -2.02
N ILE A 134 -2.45 1.57 -2.43
CA ILE A 134 -2.00 2.91 -2.79
C ILE A 134 -1.32 3.57 -1.60
N ALA A 135 -1.96 3.55 -0.42
CA ALA A 135 -1.38 4.12 0.80
C ALA A 135 0.01 3.53 1.12
N ILE A 136 0.15 2.19 1.06
CA ILE A 136 1.45 1.54 1.25
C ILE A 136 2.48 2.02 0.22
N THR A 137 2.08 2.14 -1.04
CA THR A 137 2.99 2.57 -2.12
C THR A 137 3.51 3.97 -1.84
N ILE A 138 2.63 4.89 -1.44
CA ILE A 138 3.01 6.27 -1.12
C ILE A 138 3.90 6.34 0.12
N LEU A 139 3.56 5.65 1.21
CA LEU A 139 4.41 5.63 2.41
C LEU A 139 5.81 5.10 2.12
N ILE A 140 5.93 4.06 1.28
CA ILE A 140 7.24 3.55 0.84
C ILE A 140 7.96 4.60 -0.02
N LEU A 141 7.25 5.30 -0.89
CA LEU A 141 7.85 6.34 -1.71
C LEU A 141 8.36 7.47 -0.84
N GLU A 142 7.53 8.04 0.04
CA GLU A 142 7.86 9.14 0.98
C GLU A 142 9.12 8.86 1.80
N ASP A 143 9.23 7.64 2.35
CA ASP A 143 10.40 7.22 3.14
C ASP A 143 11.63 6.90 2.28
N THR A 144 11.52 6.94 0.96
CA THR A 144 12.64 6.75 0.02
C THR A 144 12.96 8.03 -0.73
N ARG A 145 14.20 8.14 -1.22
CA ARG A 145 14.62 9.27 -2.06
C ARG A 145 13.83 9.39 -3.37
N LEU A 146 13.08 8.34 -3.73
CA LEU A 146 12.28 8.28 -4.95
C LEU A 146 11.09 9.24 -4.90
N TYR A 147 10.60 9.63 -3.71
CA TYR A 147 9.49 10.58 -3.62
C TYR A 147 9.80 11.91 -4.30
N SER A 148 11.05 12.38 -4.21
CA SER A 148 11.49 13.64 -4.82
C SER A 148 11.70 13.58 -6.34
N GLU A 149 11.57 12.40 -6.96
CA GLU A 149 11.81 12.24 -8.39
C GLU A 149 10.63 12.78 -9.23
N PRO A 150 10.90 13.33 -10.44
CA PRO A 150 9.86 13.91 -11.29
C PRO A 150 8.72 12.96 -11.63
N TRP A 151 9.00 11.67 -11.83
CA TRP A 151 7.96 10.68 -12.14
C TRP A 151 7.03 10.40 -10.94
N VAL A 152 7.37 10.82 -9.72
CA VAL A 152 6.45 10.80 -8.59
C VAL A 152 5.75 12.14 -8.47
N GLN A 153 6.51 13.24 -8.41
CA GLN A 153 6.00 14.59 -8.17
C GLN A 153 5.11 15.14 -9.30
N ASP A 154 5.37 14.75 -10.55
CA ASP A 154 4.57 15.19 -11.71
C ASP A 154 3.29 14.36 -11.90
N ALA A 155 3.02 13.38 -11.04
CA ALA A 155 1.85 12.50 -11.18
C ALA A 155 0.56 13.25 -10.82
N ILE A 156 -0.44 13.15 -11.71
CA ILE A 156 -1.73 13.85 -11.56
C ILE A 156 -2.48 13.36 -10.33
N LEU A 157 -2.36 12.07 -10.01
CA LEU A 157 -3.06 11.42 -8.91
C LEU A 157 -2.33 11.48 -7.57
N LEU A 158 -1.15 12.12 -7.50
CA LEU A 158 -0.32 12.12 -6.29
C LEU A 158 -1.08 12.70 -5.09
N GLU A 159 -1.68 13.88 -5.23
CA GLU A 159 -2.43 14.54 -4.14
C GLU A 159 -3.59 13.66 -3.63
N TYR A 160 -4.28 12.95 -4.53
CA TYR A 160 -5.34 12.02 -4.12
C TYR A 160 -4.76 10.81 -3.37
N ALA A 161 -3.62 10.30 -3.83
CA ALA A 161 -2.94 9.19 -3.20
C ALA A 161 -2.43 9.55 -1.80
N GLU A 162 -1.87 10.74 -1.62
CA GLU A 162 -1.46 11.29 -0.31
C GLU A 162 -2.64 11.45 0.64
N ASN A 163 -3.75 12.03 0.18
CA ASN A 163 -4.98 12.14 0.98
C ASN A 163 -5.52 10.75 1.42
N ILE A 164 -5.42 9.74 0.56
CA ILE A 164 -5.77 8.36 0.91
C ILE A 164 -4.80 7.82 1.95
N THR A 165 -3.50 8.06 1.79
CA THR A 165 -2.47 7.68 2.76
C THR A 165 -2.73 8.29 4.11
N ASP A 166 -2.96 9.60 4.18
CA ASP A 166 -3.28 10.32 5.41
C ASP A 166 -4.54 9.77 6.06
N PHE A 167 -5.59 9.55 5.29
CA PHE A 167 -6.83 8.96 5.80
C PHE A 167 -6.58 7.57 6.39
N VAL A 168 -5.83 6.71 5.69
CA VAL A 168 -5.50 5.36 6.15
C VAL A 168 -4.66 5.43 7.41
N THR A 169 -3.60 6.24 7.41
CA THR A 169 -2.71 6.41 8.57
C THR A 169 -3.48 6.92 9.78
N ASN A 170 -4.30 7.97 9.64
CA ASN A 170 -5.13 8.51 10.72
C ASN A 170 -6.19 7.51 11.22
N LEU A 171 -6.76 6.70 10.32
CA LEU A 171 -7.75 5.68 10.70
C LEU A 171 -7.13 4.58 11.57
N PHE A 172 -5.87 4.22 11.30
CA PHE A 172 -5.19 3.14 12.01
C PHE A 172 -4.34 3.65 13.18
N LEU A 173 -3.93 4.92 13.18
CA LEU A 173 -2.91 5.46 14.07
C LEU A 173 -3.13 6.96 14.37
N ASP A 174 -3.56 7.28 15.60
CA ASP A 174 -3.38 8.61 16.21
C ASP A 174 -1.91 8.88 16.63
N TYR A 175 -0.98 7.95 16.31
CA TYR A 175 0.38 7.90 16.87
C TYR A 175 1.45 7.53 15.84
N TYR A 176 1.19 7.72 14.53
CA TYR A 176 2.24 7.58 13.53
C TYR A 176 3.19 8.76 13.64
N GLU A 177 4.35 8.56 14.25
CA GLU A 177 5.46 9.48 14.09
C GLU A 177 6.21 9.13 12.79
N PRO A 178 6.33 10.10 11.86
CA PRO A 178 7.16 9.92 10.67
C PRO A 178 8.56 9.43 11.05
N VAL A 179 9.15 8.56 10.23
CA VAL A 179 10.51 8.06 10.48
C VAL A 179 11.49 9.23 10.61
N GLU A 180 11.30 10.32 9.87
CA GLU A 180 12.09 11.55 10.01
C GLU A 180 12.10 12.07 11.46
N THR A 181 10.96 12.14 12.14
CA THR A 181 10.86 12.62 13.53
C THR A 181 11.65 11.74 14.50
N ILE A 182 11.59 10.41 14.31
CA ILE A 182 12.33 9.43 15.14
C ILE A 182 13.84 9.58 14.94
N MET A 183 14.28 9.86 13.71
CA MET A 183 15.70 10.05 13.39
C MET A 183 16.22 11.39 13.92
N PHE A 184 15.44 12.46 13.85
CA PHE A 184 15.80 13.77 14.42
C PHE A 184 15.89 13.75 15.96
N GLU A 185 15.05 12.97 16.65
CA GLU A 185 15.13 12.85 18.11
C GLU A 185 16.34 12.02 18.56
N LYS A 186 16.75 11.00 17.79
CA LYS A 186 17.93 10.18 18.11
C LYS A 186 19.28 10.83 17.75
N GLU A 187 19.30 11.86 16.91
CA GLU A 187 20.51 12.63 16.58
C GLU A 187 20.82 13.77 17.57
N ILE A 188 19.99 13.98 18.62
CA ILE A 188 20.18 15.01 19.67
C ILE A 188 20.68 14.40 20.99
#